data_AF-A0A3D1K1M1-F1
#
_entry.id   AF-A0A3D1K1M1-F1
#
_cell.length_a   1.000
_cell.length_b   1.000
_cell.length_c   1.000
_cell.angle_alpha   90.00
_cell.angle_beta   90.00
_cell.angle_gamma   90.00
#
_symmetry.space_group_name_H-M   'P 1'
#
loop_
_entity.id
_entity.type
_entity.pdbx_description
1 polymer ?
#
loop_
_entity_poly.entity_id
_entity_poly.type
_entity_poly.pdbx_seq_one_letter_code
_entity_poly.pdbx_strand_id
1 'polypeptide(L)'
;MNKMIAMLVSVLFIAGLYADDKDPAELTQARSTFQTQMKAATTPIVQRYLQQLDALKKSLGAKGDVNAALAVQQEMDSLKESSSNDTRASSALPKYEMKILSASAVDVASAATLKDAAPTVKATSSNGECPVSNIVDGNINTNGALDAQTGSIAISLDRQITCRKLYLFQRPSNFDPIEKGRLVFNGKDRMSVEIGKFVTKQVLVIEFQTPVVLDKIELTILKGAMRPGLAEIYYE
;
A
#
# COMPACT_ATOMS: atom_id res chain seq x y z
N MET A 1 7.80 -1.35 49.69
CA MET A 1 7.76 0.02 49.13
C MET A 1 7.91 -0.09 47.63
N ASN A 2 6.79 -0.04 46.91
CA ASN A 2 6.74 -0.08 45.46
C ASN A 2 7.10 1.30 44.91
N LYS A 3 8.06 1.38 43.98
CA LYS A 3 8.26 2.57 43.15
C LYS A 3 8.21 2.19 41.67
N MET A 4 7.08 2.59 41.09
CA MET A 4 6.77 2.95 39.71
C MET A 4 7.73 2.52 38.60
N ILE A 5 7.19 1.64 37.77
CA ILE A 5 7.43 1.57 36.33
C ILE A 5 7.04 2.92 35.71
N ALA A 6 8.02 3.69 35.26
CA ALA A 6 7.81 4.87 34.43
C ALA A 6 8.34 4.58 33.02
N MET A 7 7.37 4.51 32.13
CA MET A 7 7.40 4.42 30.68
C MET A 7 8.26 5.54 30.06
N LEU A 8 9.28 5.17 29.28
CA LEU A 8 9.88 6.05 28.28
C LEU A 8 10.23 5.23 27.04
N VAL A 9 9.23 5.00 26.18
CA VAL A 9 9.46 4.49 24.82
C VAL A 9 9.89 5.69 23.98
N SER A 10 11.20 5.95 23.95
CA SER A 10 11.80 6.92 23.05
C SER A 10 11.81 6.34 21.63
N VAL A 11 10.93 6.87 20.78
CA VAL A 11 10.96 6.65 19.33
C VAL A 11 12.15 7.43 18.77
N LEU A 12 13.30 6.78 18.59
CA LEU A 12 14.35 7.24 17.68
C LEU A 12 14.15 6.56 16.32
N PHE A 13 13.51 7.27 15.39
CA PHE A 13 13.57 6.95 13.96
C PHE A 13 14.67 7.84 13.36
N ILE A 14 15.91 7.35 13.33
CA ILE A 14 17.00 7.96 12.57
C ILE A 14 17.14 7.20 11.25
N ALA A 15 17.32 8.00 10.19
CA ALA A 15 17.32 7.67 8.78
C ALA A 15 18.21 6.48 8.38
N GLY A 16 17.69 5.65 7.47
CA GLY A 16 18.45 4.66 6.72
C GLY A 16 19.29 5.33 5.63
N LEU A 17 20.58 5.49 5.91
CA LEU A 17 21.64 5.58 4.93
C LEU A 17 22.14 4.16 4.64
N TYR A 18 22.14 3.79 3.36
CA TYR A 18 22.90 2.71 2.69
C TYR A 18 23.07 1.35 3.41
N ALA A 19 22.59 0.27 2.79
CA ALA A 19 23.24 -1.04 2.91
C ALA A 19 22.81 -1.97 1.76
N ASP A 20 23.74 -2.26 0.87
CA ASP A 20 23.85 -3.59 0.26
C ASP A 20 24.56 -4.45 1.31
N ASP A 21 23.82 -5.21 2.11
CA ASP A 21 24.38 -6.09 3.14
C ASP A 21 23.36 -7.15 3.53
N LYS A 22 23.79 -8.41 3.63
CA LYS A 22 22.92 -9.50 4.07
C LYS A 22 22.53 -9.21 5.51
N ASP A 23 21.24 -8.95 5.75
CA ASP A 23 20.69 -8.81 7.11
C ASP A 23 21.34 -9.86 8.04
N PRO A 24 21.91 -9.46 9.19
CA PRO A 24 22.52 -10.40 10.13
C PRO A 24 21.55 -11.54 10.46
N ALA A 25 22.07 -12.75 10.59
CA ALA A 25 21.25 -13.94 10.87
C ALA A 25 20.43 -13.75 12.16
N GLU A 26 21.00 -13.04 13.13
CA GLU A 26 20.40 -12.64 14.39
C GLU A 26 19.19 -11.71 14.19
N LEU A 27 19.27 -10.76 13.25
CA LEU A 27 18.15 -9.86 12.93
C LEU A 27 17.01 -10.62 12.26
N THR A 28 17.34 -11.55 11.36
CA THR A 28 16.35 -12.43 10.72
C THR A 28 15.65 -13.31 11.77
N GLN A 29 16.41 -13.89 12.70
CA GLN A 29 15.86 -14.71 13.78
C GLN A 29 15.00 -13.89 14.76
N ALA A 30 15.42 -12.67 15.10
CA ALA A 30 14.67 -11.77 15.97
C ALA A 30 13.32 -11.39 15.34
N ARG A 31 13.29 -11.10 14.03
CA ARG A 31 12.04 -10.83 13.29
C ARG A 31 11.10 -12.03 13.28
N SER A 32 11.62 -13.22 13.00
CA SER A 32 10.84 -14.47 13.01
C SER A 32 10.22 -14.76 14.39
N THR A 33 11.02 -14.58 15.45
CA THR A 33 10.56 -14.75 16.84
C THR A 33 9.48 -13.74 17.18
N PHE A 34 9.69 -12.47 16.84
CA PHE A 34 8.71 -11.41 17.07
C PHE A 34 7.39 -11.69 16.35
N GLN A 35 7.43 -12.10 15.07
CA GLN A 35 6.24 -12.44 14.30
C GLN A 35 5.49 -13.64 14.91
N THR A 36 6.21 -14.66 15.36
CA THR A 36 5.62 -15.83 16.02
C THR A 36 4.92 -15.43 17.33
N GLN A 37 5.56 -14.61 18.14
CA GLN A 37 5.00 -14.11 19.41
C GLN A 37 3.78 -13.21 19.17
N MET A 38 3.87 -12.32 18.19
CA MET A 38 2.75 -11.49 17.76
C MET A 38 1.54 -12.34 17.36
N LYS A 39 1.74 -13.34 16.49
CA LYS A 39 0.68 -14.25 16.05
C LYS A 39 0.08 -15.02 17.22
N ALA A 40 0.91 -15.54 18.12
CA ALA A 40 0.46 -16.26 19.31
C ALA A 40 -0.37 -15.36 20.25
N ALA A 41 0.01 -14.09 20.41
CA ALA A 41 -0.70 -13.12 21.24
C ALA A 41 -2.02 -12.65 20.62
N THR A 42 -2.07 -12.46 19.29
CA THR A 42 -3.25 -11.94 18.59
C THR A 42 -4.30 -13.00 18.27
N THR A 43 -3.89 -14.25 18.03
CA THR A 43 -4.81 -15.37 17.72
C THR A 43 -5.99 -15.50 18.69
N PRO A 44 -5.80 -15.56 20.03
CA PRO A 44 -6.93 -15.68 20.95
C PRO A 44 -7.84 -14.43 20.96
N ILE A 45 -7.31 -13.26 20.63
CA ILE A 45 -8.09 -12.02 20.54
C ILE A 45 -9.02 -12.08 19.32
N VAL A 46 -8.48 -12.46 18.15
CA VAL A 46 -9.25 -12.63 16.91
C VAL A 46 -10.32 -13.72 17.09
N GLN A 47 -9.97 -14.83 17.74
CA GLN A 47 -10.92 -15.91 17.99
C GLN A 47 -12.11 -15.46 18.85
N ARG A 48 -11.88 -14.67 19.91
CA ARG A 48 -12.97 -14.10 20.72
C ARG A 48 -13.84 -13.15 19.92
N TYR A 49 -13.24 -12.33 19.06
CA TYR A 49 -14.00 -11.44 18.20
C TYR A 49 -14.89 -12.20 17.20
N LEU A 50 -14.37 -13.24 16.56
CA LEU A 50 -15.16 -14.10 15.67
C LEU A 50 -16.33 -14.78 16.40
N GLN A 51 -16.15 -15.19 17.65
CA GLN A 51 -17.25 -15.72 18.48
C GLN A 51 -18.32 -14.66 18.75
N GLN A 52 -17.92 -13.41 19.02
CA GLN A 52 -18.86 -12.30 19.19
C GLN A 52 -19.62 -12.00 17.90
N LEU A 53 -18.95 -12.00 16.74
CA LEU A 53 -19.58 -11.80 15.44
C LEU A 53 -20.57 -12.93 15.10
N ASP A 54 -20.23 -14.19 15.38
CA ASP A 54 -21.15 -15.31 15.16
C ASP A 54 -22.42 -15.20 16.02
N ALA A 55 -22.27 -14.84 17.29
CA ALA A 55 -23.40 -14.58 18.19
C ALA A 55 -24.26 -13.40 17.70
N LEU A 56 -23.62 -12.32 17.24
CA LEU A 56 -24.31 -11.15 16.69
C LEU A 56 -25.10 -11.51 15.42
N LYS A 57 -24.49 -12.25 14.49
CA LYS A 57 -25.13 -12.72 13.27
C LYS A 57 -26.39 -13.54 13.58
N LYS A 58 -26.31 -14.49 14.51
CA LYS A 58 -27.47 -15.31 14.95
C LYS A 58 -28.58 -14.45 15.53
N SER A 59 -28.24 -13.48 16.37
CA SER A 59 -29.21 -12.54 16.97
C SER A 59 -29.92 -11.69 15.92
N LEU A 60 -29.18 -11.17 14.94
CA LEU A 60 -29.73 -10.39 13.83
C LEU A 60 -30.63 -11.25 12.92
N GLY A 61 -30.21 -12.49 12.63
CA GLY A 61 -31.03 -13.45 11.88
C GLY A 61 -32.35 -13.78 12.58
N ALA A 62 -32.32 -14.00 13.90
CA ALA A 62 -33.53 -14.25 14.69
C ALA A 62 -34.49 -13.06 14.73
N LYS A 63 -33.98 -11.83 14.55
CA LYS A 63 -34.76 -10.59 14.46
C LYS A 63 -35.27 -10.30 13.04
N GLY A 64 -34.88 -11.10 12.04
CA GLY A 64 -35.22 -10.86 10.64
C GLY A 64 -34.40 -9.75 9.97
N ASP A 65 -33.33 -9.27 10.60
CA ASP A 65 -32.44 -8.25 10.02
C ASP A 65 -31.37 -8.92 9.14
N VAL A 66 -31.79 -9.29 7.93
CA VAL A 66 -30.95 -10.02 6.97
C VAL A 66 -29.77 -9.17 6.48
N ASN A 67 -29.96 -7.87 6.30
CA ASN A 67 -28.91 -6.97 5.80
C ASN A 67 -27.78 -6.80 6.84
N ALA A 68 -28.13 -6.59 8.11
CA ALA A 68 -27.11 -6.51 9.16
C ALA A 68 -26.40 -7.85 9.38
N ALA A 69 -27.12 -8.97 9.30
CA ALA A 69 -26.51 -10.30 9.38
C ALA A 69 -25.53 -10.58 8.23
N LEU A 70 -25.81 -10.08 7.02
CA LEU A 70 -24.92 -10.18 5.87
C LEU A 70 -23.64 -9.36 6.06
N ALA A 71 -23.75 -8.11 6.56
CA ALA A 71 -22.58 -7.28 6.84
C ALA A 71 -21.64 -7.95 7.87
N VAL A 72 -22.20 -8.56 8.91
CA VAL A 72 -21.43 -9.33 9.90
C VAL A 72 -20.74 -10.54 9.27
N GLN A 73 -21.41 -11.24 8.34
CA GLN A 73 -20.82 -12.35 7.61
C GLN A 73 -19.61 -11.91 6.75
N GLN A 74 -19.72 -10.77 6.06
CA GLN A 74 -18.62 -10.22 5.25
C GLN A 74 -17.39 -9.87 6.10
N GLU A 75 -17.60 -9.32 7.30
CA GLU A 75 -16.53 -9.06 8.26
C GLU A 75 -15.86 -10.37 8.70
N MET A 76 -16.65 -11.39 9.05
CA MET A 76 -16.12 -12.71 9.44
C MET A 76 -15.29 -13.37 8.33
N ASP A 77 -15.72 -13.24 7.07
CA ASP A 77 -15.01 -13.80 5.92
C ASP A 77 -13.70 -13.07 5.67
N SER A 78 -13.70 -11.73 5.77
CA SER A 78 -12.49 -10.90 5.66
C SER A 78 -11.42 -11.27 6.70
N LEU A 79 -11.83 -11.57 7.93
CA LEU A 79 -10.93 -12.00 9.02
C LEU A 79 -10.41 -13.44 8.85
N LYS A 80 -11.21 -14.33 8.25
CA LYS A 80 -10.77 -15.69 7.94
C LYS A 80 -9.77 -15.69 6.79
N GLU A 81 -9.99 -14.84 5.78
CA GLU A 81 -9.04 -14.65 4.69
C GLU A 81 -7.70 -14.10 5.19
N SER A 82 -7.73 -13.11 6.10
CA SER A 82 -6.50 -12.59 6.71
C SER A 82 -5.76 -13.67 7.54
N SER A 83 -6.50 -14.50 8.29
CA SER A 83 -5.92 -15.57 9.12
C SER A 83 -5.37 -16.75 8.32
N SER A 84 -5.99 -17.05 7.17
CA SER A 84 -5.60 -18.14 6.26
C SER A 84 -4.41 -17.75 5.38
N ASN A 85 -4.30 -16.47 5.01
CA ASN A 85 -3.14 -15.94 4.31
C ASN A 85 -1.89 -15.89 5.21
N ASP A 86 -2.05 -15.71 6.52
CA ASP A 86 -0.93 -15.69 7.49
C ASP A 86 -0.21 -17.04 7.69
N THR A 87 -0.72 -18.13 7.09
CA THR A 87 -0.07 -19.46 7.13
C THR A 87 0.52 -19.84 5.76
N ARG A 88 0.22 -19.07 4.70
CA ARG A 88 0.84 -19.17 3.36
C ARG A 88 1.83 -18.03 3.07
N ALA A 89 1.75 -16.91 3.80
CA ALA A 89 2.64 -15.74 3.72
C ALA A 89 4.01 -15.94 4.42
N SER A 90 4.47 -17.20 4.54
CA SER A 90 5.90 -17.50 4.67
C SER A 90 6.52 -17.78 3.29
N SER A 91 5.91 -17.30 2.20
CA SER A 91 6.68 -16.95 1.01
C SER A 91 7.18 -15.54 1.21
N ALA A 92 8.50 -15.35 1.28
CA ALA A 92 9.12 -14.04 1.41
C ALA A 92 8.44 -13.02 0.48
N LEU A 93 8.09 -11.84 1.01
CA LEU A 93 7.58 -10.73 0.21
C LEU A 93 8.43 -10.59 -1.07
N PRO A 94 7.81 -10.37 -2.25
CA PRO A 94 8.56 -10.21 -3.48
C PRO A 94 9.58 -9.09 -3.27
N LYS A 95 10.86 -9.46 -3.37
CA LYS A 95 11.96 -8.50 -3.29
C LYS A 95 11.85 -7.53 -4.45
N TYR A 96 12.18 -6.28 -4.19
CA TYR A 96 12.14 -5.22 -5.20
C TYR A 96 13.38 -4.33 -5.10
N GLU A 97 13.69 -3.65 -6.20
CA GLU A 97 14.68 -2.58 -6.28
C GLU A 97 13.96 -1.29 -6.69
N MET A 98 14.41 -0.14 -6.17
CA MET A 98 13.89 1.16 -6.56
C MET A 98 14.98 2.01 -7.19
N LYS A 99 14.65 2.68 -8.30
CA LYS A 99 15.53 3.63 -8.98
C LYS A 99 14.77 4.89 -9.31
N ILE A 100 15.41 6.04 -9.11
CA ILE A 100 14.90 7.31 -9.64
C ILE A 100 15.68 7.60 -10.91
N LEU A 101 14.97 7.70 -12.03
CA LEU A 101 15.55 7.97 -13.34
C LEU A 101 15.02 9.30 -13.88
N SER A 102 15.70 9.86 -14.88
CA SER A 102 15.10 10.89 -15.73
C SER A 102 13.95 10.26 -16.52
N ALA A 103 12.83 10.97 -16.67
CA ALA A 103 11.71 10.54 -17.51
C ALA A 103 12.14 10.27 -18.96
N SER A 104 13.14 11.01 -19.46
CA SER A 104 13.70 10.80 -20.80
C SER A 104 14.56 9.54 -20.93
N ALA A 105 14.95 8.92 -19.81
CA ALA A 105 15.76 7.71 -19.79
C ALA A 105 14.93 6.43 -19.75
N VAL A 106 13.60 6.55 -19.63
CA VAL A 106 12.68 5.40 -19.61
C VAL A 106 11.95 5.33 -20.94
N ASP A 107 12.13 4.22 -21.64
CA ASP A 107 11.35 3.90 -22.83
C ASP A 107 9.97 3.35 -22.41
N VAL A 108 9.02 4.26 -22.22
CA VAL A 108 7.63 3.88 -21.92
C VAL A 108 6.84 3.45 -23.15
N ALA A 109 7.41 3.50 -24.37
CA ALA A 109 6.68 3.04 -25.56
C ALA A 109 6.36 1.55 -25.51
N SER A 110 7.12 0.78 -24.74
CA SER A 110 6.90 -0.65 -24.48
C SER A 110 6.11 -0.94 -23.19
N ALA A 111 5.87 0.07 -22.34
CA ALA A 111 5.15 -0.09 -21.09
C ALA A 111 3.64 0.02 -21.31
N ALA A 112 2.86 -0.79 -20.60
CA ALA A 112 1.41 -0.74 -20.62
C ALA A 112 0.88 0.32 -19.64
N THR A 113 -0.20 1.00 -20.02
CA THR A 113 -0.87 1.97 -19.14
C THR A 113 -1.90 1.27 -18.25
N LEU A 114 -2.05 1.74 -17.01
CA LEU A 114 -3.14 1.26 -16.17
C LEU A 114 -4.53 1.56 -16.75
N LYS A 115 -4.66 2.54 -17.65
CA LYS A 115 -5.91 2.84 -18.37
C LYS A 115 -6.55 1.61 -19.02
N ASP A 116 -5.72 0.71 -19.57
CA ASP A 116 -6.15 -0.50 -20.26
C ASP A 116 -6.70 -1.59 -19.30
N ALA A 117 -6.59 -1.36 -18.00
CA ALA A 117 -7.21 -2.15 -16.94
C ALA A 117 -8.49 -1.50 -16.39
N ALA A 118 -9.03 -0.47 -17.09
CA ALA A 118 -10.24 0.28 -16.73
C ALA A 118 -10.28 0.69 -15.23
N PRO A 119 -9.30 1.47 -14.77
CA PRO A 119 -9.12 1.70 -13.34
C PRO A 119 -10.18 2.65 -12.78
N THR A 120 -10.67 2.35 -11.58
CA THR A 120 -11.42 3.30 -10.76
C THR A 120 -10.48 3.97 -9.77
N VAL A 121 -10.40 5.31 -9.80
CA VAL A 121 -9.57 6.09 -8.88
C VAL A 121 -10.43 6.79 -7.83
N LYS A 122 -10.07 6.61 -6.56
CA LYS A 122 -10.65 7.32 -5.42
C LYS A 122 -9.55 8.00 -4.62
N ALA A 123 -9.84 9.15 -4.04
CA ALA A 123 -8.89 9.83 -3.17
C ALA A 123 -9.58 10.43 -1.96
N THR A 124 -8.79 10.66 -0.89
CA THR A 124 -9.27 11.34 0.33
C THR A 124 -9.63 12.80 0.07
N SER A 125 -8.98 13.42 -0.92
CA SER A 125 -9.33 14.73 -1.46
C SER A 125 -8.97 14.77 -2.95
N SER A 126 -9.65 15.60 -3.74
CA SER A 126 -9.35 15.76 -5.16
C SER A 126 -9.48 17.22 -5.53
N ASN A 127 -8.47 17.74 -6.23
CA ASN A 127 -8.53 19.06 -6.84
C ASN A 127 -9.32 18.97 -8.16
N GLY A 128 -10.31 19.84 -8.36
CA GLY A 128 -11.07 19.90 -9.62
C GLY A 128 -10.23 20.27 -10.84
N GLU A 129 -9.13 21.02 -10.66
CA GLU A 129 -8.20 21.40 -11.74
C GLU A 129 -7.23 20.26 -12.12
N CYS A 130 -6.98 19.33 -11.21
CA CYS A 130 -6.04 18.22 -11.36
C CYS A 130 -6.67 16.94 -10.80
N PRO A 131 -7.76 16.44 -11.42
CA PRO A 131 -8.50 15.30 -10.90
C PRO A 131 -7.60 14.07 -10.79
N VAL A 132 -7.73 13.34 -9.69
CA VAL A 132 -6.87 12.16 -9.40
C VAL A 132 -6.98 11.06 -10.46
N SER A 133 -8.04 11.04 -11.27
CA SER A 133 -8.18 10.15 -12.42
C SER A 133 -7.11 10.34 -13.50
N ASN A 134 -6.47 11.51 -13.56
CA ASN A 134 -5.40 11.78 -14.52
C ASN A 134 -4.15 10.92 -14.28
N ILE A 135 -3.98 10.34 -13.08
CA ILE A 135 -2.84 9.47 -12.75
C ILE A 135 -2.82 8.18 -13.58
N VAL A 136 -3.92 7.85 -14.25
CA VAL A 136 -4.13 6.62 -15.01
C VAL A 136 -4.79 6.88 -16.36
N ASP A 137 -4.65 8.09 -16.92
CA ASP A 137 -5.32 8.48 -18.16
C ASP A 137 -4.50 8.15 -19.43
N GLY A 138 -3.26 7.69 -19.24
CA GLY A 138 -2.30 7.34 -20.28
C GLY A 138 -1.48 8.53 -20.80
N ASN A 139 -1.48 9.68 -20.12
CA ASN A 139 -0.83 10.90 -20.56
C ASN A 139 0.05 11.53 -19.46
N ILE A 140 1.37 11.34 -19.58
CA ILE A 140 2.37 11.92 -18.66
C ILE A 140 2.39 13.46 -18.56
N ASN A 141 1.62 14.16 -19.38
CA ASN A 141 1.52 15.62 -19.36
C ASN A 141 0.33 16.13 -18.55
N THR A 142 -0.61 15.27 -18.15
CA THR A 142 -1.68 15.61 -17.21
C THR A 142 -1.22 15.40 -15.77
N ASN A 143 -2.04 15.82 -14.81
CA ASN A 143 -1.71 15.76 -13.40
C ASN A 143 -2.93 15.34 -12.62
N GLY A 144 -2.79 14.34 -11.75
CA GLY A 144 -3.75 14.07 -10.70
C GLY A 144 -3.13 14.32 -9.34
N ALA A 145 -3.85 15.06 -8.50
CA ALA A 145 -3.32 15.54 -7.23
C ALA A 145 -4.38 15.57 -6.12
N LEU A 146 -3.91 15.40 -4.90
CA LEU A 146 -4.71 15.69 -3.71
C LEU A 146 -4.92 17.20 -3.58
N ASP A 147 -6.06 17.58 -3.00
CA ASP A 147 -6.30 18.94 -2.50
C ASP A 147 -5.90 19.06 -1.02
N ALA A 148 -4.82 18.39 -0.64
CA ALA A 148 -4.27 18.35 0.71
C ALA A 148 -2.81 17.88 0.67
N GLN A 149 -2.00 18.30 1.64
CA GLN A 149 -0.58 17.91 1.72
C GLN A 149 -0.36 16.44 2.09
N THR A 150 -1.41 15.77 2.59
CA THR A 150 -1.41 14.36 2.98
C THR A 150 -2.75 13.72 2.61
N GLY A 151 -2.76 12.39 2.52
CA GLY A 151 -3.97 11.64 2.18
C GLY A 151 -3.65 10.36 1.43
N SER A 152 -4.65 9.79 0.77
CA SER A 152 -4.45 8.62 -0.06
C SER A 152 -5.18 8.69 -1.40
N ILE A 153 -4.60 8.04 -2.39
CA ILE A 153 -5.14 7.81 -3.72
C ILE A 153 -5.18 6.30 -3.92
N ALA A 154 -6.37 5.73 -4.02
CA ALA A 154 -6.60 4.32 -4.27
C ALA A 154 -7.03 4.12 -5.73
N ILE A 155 -6.33 3.23 -6.42
CA ILE A 155 -6.57 2.82 -7.79
C ILE A 155 -7.00 1.36 -7.75
N SER A 156 -8.24 1.07 -8.08
CA SER A 156 -8.76 -0.30 -8.23
C SER A 156 -8.80 -0.66 -9.70
N LEU A 157 -8.31 -1.84 -10.06
CA LEU A 157 -8.29 -2.34 -11.42
C LEU A 157 -9.47 -3.28 -11.65
N ASP A 158 -10.16 -3.15 -12.78
CA ASP A 158 -11.30 -4.02 -13.11
C ASP A 158 -10.86 -5.46 -13.42
N ARG A 159 -9.58 -5.65 -13.69
CA ARG A 159 -8.94 -6.96 -13.86
C ARG A 159 -7.56 -6.97 -13.22
N GLN A 160 -7.13 -8.15 -12.80
CA GLN A 160 -5.76 -8.36 -12.36
C GLN A 160 -4.78 -8.14 -13.51
N ILE A 161 -3.67 -7.47 -13.22
CA ILE A 161 -2.52 -7.35 -14.11
C ILE A 161 -1.31 -8.04 -13.47
N THR A 162 -0.43 -8.61 -14.28
CA THR A 162 0.86 -9.12 -13.81
C THR A 162 1.95 -8.19 -14.32
N CYS A 163 2.82 -7.71 -13.44
CA CYS A 163 3.91 -6.84 -13.82
C CYS A 163 5.20 -7.19 -13.07
N ARG A 164 6.34 -6.85 -13.67
CA ARG A 164 7.67 -6.85 -13.07
C ARG A 164 8.15 -5.45 -12.74
N LYS A 165 7.63 -4.41 -13.39
CA LYS A 165 7.99 -3.03 -13.10
C LYS A 165 6.77 -2.14 -12.96
N LEU A 166 6.91 -1.13 -12.13
CA LEU A 166 6.02 0.02 -12.07
C LEU A 166 6.82 1.29 -12.29
N TYR A 167 6.24 2.20 -13.05
CA TYR A 167 6.81 3.49 -13.38
C TYR A 167 5.88 4.58 -12.85
N LEU A 168 6.32 5.35 -11.87
CA LEU A 168 5.55 6.45 -11.29
C LEU A 168 6.14 7.76 -11.76
N PHE A 169 5.44 8.43 -12.68
CA PHE A 169 5.88 9.70 -13.25
C PHE A 169 5.55 10.85 -12.30
N GLN A 170 6.56 11.64 -11.96
CA GLN A 170 6.32 12.88 -11.22
C GLN A 170 5.62 13.88 -12.11
N ARG A 171 4.79 14.71 -11.47
CA ARG A 171 4.18 15.90 -12.08
C ARG A 171 5.22 16.75 -12.83
N PRO A 172 4.89 17.28 -14.02
CA PRO A 172 5.74 18.23 -14.74
C PRO A 172 5.90 19.60 -14.06
N SER A 173 5.42 19.78 -12.81
CA SER A 173 5.56 21.01 -12.02
C SER A 173 6.41 20.81 -10.76
N ASN A 174 7.31 21.77 -10.48
CA ASN A 174 8.22 21.71 -9.32
C ASN A 174 7.54 22.06 -7.98
N PHE A 175 6.30 22.53 -8.01
CA PHE A 175 5.66 23.13 -6.83
C PHE A 175 5.04 22.12 -5.88
N ASP A 176 4.75 20.91 -6.37
CA ASP A 176 3.91 19.96 -5.67
C ASP A 176 4.50 18.53 -5.57
N PRO A 177 5.78 18.35 -5.19
CA PRO A 177 6.35 17.02 -5.07
C PRO A 177 5.72 16.23 -3.91
N ILE A 178 5.73 14.91 -4.08
CA ILE A 178 5.64 13.98 -2.95
C ILE A 178 7.00 13.98 -2.26
N GLU A 179 7.06 14.32 -0.96
CA GLU A 179 8.31 14.29 -0.19
C GLU A 179 8.51 12.95 0.52
N LYS A 180 7.41 12.38 1.01
CA LYS A 180 7.38 11.06 1.64
C LYS A 180 6.02 10.43 1.40
N GLY A 181 6.00 9.16 1.01
CA GLY A 181 4.78 8.40 0.86
C GLY A 181 5.00 6.92 1.03
N ARG A 182 3.96 6.17 0.72
CA ARG A 182 3.96 4.71 0.71
C ARG A 182 3.04 4.23 -0.40
N LEU A 183 3.50 3.26 -1.17
CA LEU A 183 2.66 2.49 -2.06
C LEU A 183 2.31 1.19 -1.37
N VAL A 184 1.03 0.83 -1.41
CA VAL A 184 0.54 -0.47 -0.98
C VAL A 184 -0.09 -1.13 -2.18
N PHE A 185 0.35 -2.34 -2.48
CA PHE A 185 -0.13 -3.13 -3.60
C PHE A 185 -1.01 -4.27 -3.10
N ASN A 186 -2.11 -4.54 -3.82
CA ASN A 186 -2.95 -5.68 -3.51
C ASN A 186 -2.64 -6.93 -4.35
N GLY A 187 -2.82 -8.04 -3.64
CA GLY A 187 -2.67 -9.46 -3.91
C GLY A 187 -2.65 -10.18 -2.54
N LYS A 188 -2.52 -11.52 -2.49
CA LYS A 188 -2.52 -12.33 -1.24
C LYS A 188 -1.53 -11.90 -0.14
N ASP A 189 -0.48 -11.17 -0.51
CA ASP A 189 0.69 -10.92 0.35
C ASP A 189 0.93 -9.44 0.72
N ARG A 190 -0.01 -8.52 0.42
CA ARG A 190 0.02 -7.06 0.72
C ARG A 190 1.44 -6.48 0.84
N MET A 191 2.01 -6.10 -0.30
CA MET A 191 3.34 -5.47 -0.33
C MET A 191 3.24 -3.96 -0.07
N SER A 192 4.17 -3.43 0.71
CA SER A 192 4.31 -1.99 0.97
C SER A 192 5.70 -1.50 0.59
N VAL A 193 5.76 -0.42 -0.17
CA VAL A 193 7.00 0.24 -0.61
C VAL A 193 6.99 1.67 -0.12
N GLU A 194 8.00 2.07 0.66
CA GLU A 194 8.15 3.48 1.05
C GLU A 194 8.72 4.28 -0.11
N ILE A 195 8.10 5.41 -0.44
CA ILE A 195 8.57 6.29 -1.49
C ILE A 195 9.16 7.56 -0.88
N GLY A 196 10.37 7.89 -1.31
CA GLY A 196 11.04 9.14 -0.96
C GLY A 196 10.70 10.26 -1.93
N LYS A 197 11.38 11.40 -1.75
CA LYS A 197 11.24 12.55 -2.64
C LYS A 197 11.84 12.26 -4.02
N PHE A 198 11.07 12.53 -5.06
CA PHE A 198 11.54 12.63 -6.45
C PHE A 198 10.88 13.84 -7.12
N VAL A 199 11.62 14.51 -8.00
CA VAL A 199 11.27 15.85 -8.53
C VAL A 199 10.76 15.79 -9.96
N THR A 200 10.33 16.92 -10.48
CA THR A 200 9.80 17.08 -11.85
C THR A 200 10.70 16.45 -12.90
N LYS A 201 10.07 15.82 -13.91
CA LYS A 201 10.73 15.06 -14.98
C LYS A 201 11.54 13.86 -14.49
N GLN A 202 11.33 13.42 -13.25
CA GLN A 202 11.81 12.13 -12.77
C GLN A 202 10.69 11.10 -12.76
N VAL A 203 11.10 9.85 -12.85
CA VAL A 203 10.25 8.68 -12.71
C VAL A 203 10.85 7.80 -11.62
N LEU A 204 10.00 7.38 -10.69
CA LEU A 204 10.35 6.34 -9.74
C LEU A 204 10.02 5.00 -10.40
N VAL A 205 11.04 4.17 -10.58
CA VAL A 205 10.91 2.80 -11.09
C VAL A 205 11.00 1.84 -9.91
N ILE A 206 10.01 0.96 -9.81
CA ILE A 206 9.99 -0.14 -8.83
C ILE A 206 10.08 -1.43 -9.64
N GLU A 207 11.16 -2.18 -9.48
CA GLU A 207 11.43 -3.42 -10.20
C GLU A 207 11.32 -4.62 -9.24
N PHE A 208 10.39 -5.52 -9.51
CA PHE A 208 10.16 -6.74 -8.75
C PHE A 208 11.02 -7.88 -9.28
N GLN A 209 11.72 -8.58 -8.38
CA GLN A 209 12.54 -9.76 -8.75
C GLN A 209 11.68 -10.89 -9.34
N THR A 210 10.44 -11.00 -8.87
CA THR A 210 9.42 -11.93 -9.39
C THR A 210 8.19 -11.14 -9.85
N PRO A 211 7.48 -11.57 -10.91
CA PRO A 211 6.25 -10.91 -11.31
C PRO A 211 5.25 -10.85 -10.15
N VAL A 212 4.60 -9.71 -10.01
CA VAL A 212 3.55 -9.47 -9.02
C VAL A 212 2.21 -9.33 -9.71
N VAL A 213 1.17 -9.89 -9.11
CA VAL A 213 -0.21 -9.72 -9.56
C VAL A 213 -0.81 -8.56 -8.79
N LEU A 214 -1.34 -7.57 -9.52
CA LEU A 214 -1.94 -6.36 -8.96
C LEU A 214 -3.44 -6.33 -9.30
N ASP A 215 -4.27 -6.07 -8.30
CA ASP A 215 -5.68 -5.66 -8.48
C ASP A 215 -5.98 -4.25 -7.93
N LYS A 216 -5.09 -3.73 -7.07
CA LYS A 216 -5.21 -2.41 -6.47
C LYS A 216 -3.83 -1.85 -6.18
N ILE A 217 -3.72 -0.53 -6.32
CA ILE A 217 -2.58 0.27 -5.89
C ILE A 217 -3.12 1.36 -4.97
N GLU A 218 -2.51 1.55 -3.81
CA GLU A 218 -2.84 2.63 -2.91
C GLU A 218 -1.59 3.46 -2.61
N LEU A 219 -1.60 4.69 -3.07
CA LEU A 219 -0.59 5.70 -2.75
C LEU A 219 -1.04 6.47 -1.52
N THR A 220 -0.38 6.27 -0.39
CA THR A 220 -0.52 7.11 0.80
C THR A 220 0.56 8.18 0.81
N ILE A 221 0.15 9.44 0.81
CA ILE A 221 1.04 10.60 0.91
C ILE A 221 1.17 10.98 2.38
N LEU A 222 2.35 10.74 2.94
CA LEU A 222 2.66 11.01 4.36
C LEU A 222 3.18 12.43 4.56
N LYS A 223 3.87 12.96 3.55
CA LYS A 223 4.34 14.35 3.49
C LYS A 223 4.43 14.78 2.03
N GLY A 224 3.71 15.82 1.66
CA GLY A 224 3.80 16.45 0.36
C GLY A 224 3.88 17.97 0.47
N ALA A 225 4.10 18.63 -0.67
CA ALA A 225 3.95 20.07 -0.79
C ALA A 225 2.45 20.45 -0.84
N MET A 226 2.05 21.48 -1.59
CA MET A 226 0.68 22.00 -1.52
C MET A 226 -0.36 21.01 -2.08
N ARG A 227 -0.10 20.44 -3.25
CA ARG A 227 -1.01 19.51 -3.96
C ARG A 227 -0.28 18.28 -4.50
N PRO A 228 0.27 17.43 -3.63
CA PRO A 228 1.09 16.29 -4.03
C PRO A 228 0.29 15.27 -4.84
N GLY A 229 0.94 14.65 -5.81
CA GLY A 229 0.30 13.75 -6.75
C GLY A 229 1.28 13.14 -7.73
N LEU A 230 0.77 12.56 -8.81
CA LEU A 230 1.54 11.97 -9.89
C LEU A 230 1.04 12.49 -11.24
N ALA A 231 1.89 12.40 -12.25
CA ALA A 231 1.46 12.56 -13.63
C ALA A 231 0.77 11.29 -14.13
N GLU A 232 1.43 10.13 -13.99
CA GLU A 232 0.96 8.87 -14.58
C GLU A 232 1.59 7.65 -13.89
N ILE A 233 0.94 6.50 -14.01
CA ILE A 233 1.49 5.19 -13.63
C ILE A 233 1.44 4.22 -14.82
N TYR A 234 2.61 3.70 -15.21
CA TYR A 234 2.73 2.60 -16.17
C TYR A 234 3.23 1.33 -15.48
N TYR A 235 3.07 0.20 -16.17
CA TYR A 235 3.60 -1.09 -15.77
C TYR A 235 4.22 -1.86 -16.94
N GLU A 236 5.14 -2.76 -16.63
CA GLU A 236 5.77 -3.71 -17.56
C GLU A 236 5.84 -5.09 -16.90
#